data_AF-A0A358N9Z5-F1
#
_entry.id   AF-A0A358N9Z5-F1
#
_cell.length_a   1.000
_cell.length_b   1.000
_cell.length_c   1.000
_cell.angle_alpha   90.00
_cell.angle_beta   90.00
_cell.angle_gamma   90.00
#
_symmetry.space_group_name_H-M   'P 1'
#
loop_
_entity.id
_entity.type
_entity.pdbx_description
1 polymer ?
#
loop_
_entity_poly.entity_id
_entity_poly.type
_entity_poly.pdbx_seq_one_letter_code
_entity_poly.pdbx_strand_id
1 'polypeptide(L)'
;EFVAAAMGAQKAGASRKATLLAMIGSMAGAMLGAIVGLPVPIVGQVLAAILFGGLGATLGAMLGEWHNGSSWRESLPIGHAAFWGRTIGTLGKVAAGAVIVIIAMISVMV
;
A
#
# COMPACT_ATOMS: atom_id res chain seq x y z
N GLU A 1 -4.27 11.56 0.40
CA GLU A 1 -3.67 10.21 0.22
C GLU A 1 -4.29 9.16 1.15
N PHE A 2 -4.31 9.41 2.45
CA PHE A 2 -4.90 8.49 3.44
C PHE A 2 -6.42 8.39 3.37
N VAL A 3 -7.12 9.45 2.95
CA VAL A 3 -8.58 9.44 2.76
C VAL A 3 -9.01 8.60 1.56
N ALA A 4 -8.23 8.58 0.47
CA ALA A 4 -8.53 7.73 -0.69
C ALA A 4 -8.28 6.24 -0.41
N ALA A 5 -7.19 5.93 0.32
CA ALA A 5 -6.93 4.59 0.84
C ALA A 5 -8.03 4.16 1.86
N ALA A 6 -8.48 5.08 2.71
CA ALA A 6 -9.57 4.86 3.66
C ALA A 6 -10.93 4.65 2.97
N MET A 7 -11.24 5.40 1.91
CA MET A 7 -12.49 5.23 1.14
C MET A 7 -12.53 3.90 0.38
N GLY A 8 -11.40 3.44 -0.16
CA GLY A 8 -11.30 2.13 -0.80
C GLY A 8 -11.51 0.96 0.17
N ALA A 9 -10.92 1.07 1.38
CA ALA A 9 -11.13 0.09 2.46
C ALA A 9 -12.54 0.16 3.08
N GLN A 10 -13.10 1.37 3.27
CA GLN A 10 -14.48 1.55 3.74
C GLN A 10 -15.52 1.02 2.75
N LYS A 11 -15.28 1.12 1.43
CA LYS A 11 -16.16 0.51 0.41
C LYS A 11 -16.21 -1.01 0.49
N ALA A 12 -15.19 -1.65 1.07
CA ALA A 12 -15.13 -3.08 1.32
C ALA A 12 -15.65 -3.48 2.72
N GLY A 13 -16.17 -2.54 3.52
CA GLY A 13 -16.71 -2.81 4.85
C GLY A 13 -15.68 -2.77 5.99
N ALA A 14 -14.47 -2.26 5.76
CA ALA A 14 -13.43 -2.21 6.80
C ALA A 14 -13.77 -1.23 7.93
N SER A 15 -13.56 -1.63 9.19
CA SER A 15 -13.65 -0.73 10.33
C SER A 15 -12.57 0.36 10.31
N ARG A 16 -12.81 1.44 11.06
CA ARG A 16 -11.82 2.53 11.23
C ARG A 16 -10.50 2.03 11.81
N LYS A 17 -10.56 1.04 12.72
CA LYS A 17 -9.38 0.40 13.32
C LYS A 17 -8.62 -0.45 12.30
N ALA A 18 -9.33 -1.24 11.49
CA ALA A 18 -8.74 -2.00 10.39
C ALA A 18 -8.00 -1.10 9.39
N THR A 19 -8.61 0.03 9.03
CA THR A 19 -7.99 1.00 8.12
C THR A 19 -6.69 1.59 8.70
N LEU A 20 -6.69 1.94 9.99
CA LEU A 20 -5.51 2.50 10.66
C LEU A 20 -4.37 1.47 10.76
N LEU A 21 -4.69 0.24 11.16
CA LEU A 21 -3.70 -0.84 11.27
C LEU A 21 -3.17 -1.24 9.89
N ALA A 22 -4.00 -1.22 8.84
CA ALA A 22 -3.56 -1.43 7.45
C ALA A 22 -2.53 -0.37 7.03
N MET A 23 -2.76 0.89 7.37
CA MET A 23 -1.82 1.97 7.06
C MET A 23 -0.47 1.76 7.76
N ILE A 24 -0.47 1.46 9.06
CA ILE A 24 0.74 1.21 9.85
C ILE A 24 1.47 -0.03 9.34
N GLY A 25 0.74 -1.13 9.13
CA GLY A 25 1.28 -2.37 8.59
C GLY A 25 1.89 -2.15 7.21
N SER A 26 1.25 -1.33 6.35
CA SER A 26 1.78 -0.99 5.04
C SER A 26 3.10 -0.23 5.09
N MET A 27 3.23 0.71 6.03
CA MET A 27 4.49 1.44 6.21
C MET A 27 5.60 0.51 6.66
N ALA A 28 5.34 -0.31 7.69
CA ALA A 28 6.31 -1.29 8.19
C ALA A 28 6.70 -2.30 7.09
N GLY A 29 5.72 -2.83 6.36
CA GLY A 29 5.92 -3.74 5.24
C GLY A 29 6.75 -3.11 4.14
N ALA A 30 6.47 -1.87 3.74
CA ALA A 30 7.23 -1.18 2.70
C ALA A 30 8.69 -0.94 3.11
N MET A 31 8.94 -0.58 4.38
CA MET A 31 10.30 -0.40 4.91
C MET A 31 11.07 -1.73 4.92
N LEU A 32 10.44 -2.81 5.39
CA LEU A 32 11.05 -4.14 5.34
C LEU A 32 11.31 -4.60 3.90
N GLY A 33 10.36 -4.36 2.99
CA GLY A 33 10.50 -4.66 1.57
C GLY A 33 11.67 -3.92 0.93
N ALA A 34 11.87 -2.64 1.27
CA ALA A 34 13.01 -1.87 0.76
C ALA A 34 14.36 -2.45 1.21
N ILE A 35 14.44 -2.93 2.46
CA ILE A 35 15.64 -3.58 3.00
C ILE A 35 15.85 -4.96 2.35
N VAL A 36 14.79 -5.77 2.22
CA VAL A 36 14.86 -7.11 1.59
C VAL A 36 15.14 -7.01 0.08
N GLY A 37 14.75 -5.91 -0.57
CA GLY A 37 14.99 -5.64 -1.99
C GLY A 37 16.42 -5.20 -2.34
N LEU A 38 17.31 -5.03 -1.34
CA LEU A 38 18.73 -4.71 -1.52
C LEU A 38 19.51 -5.61 -2.53
N PRO A 39 19.20 -6.91 -2.73
CA PRO A 39 19.96 -7.77 -3.65
C PRO A 39 19.85 -7.36 -5.13
N VAL A 40 18.81 -6.62 -5.53
CA VAL A 40 18.61 -6.19 -6.93
C VAL A 40 18.50 -4.64 -6.96
N PRO A 41 19.49 -3.93 -7.54
CA PRO A 41 19.52 -2.48 -7.52
C PRO A 41 18.29 -1.85 -8.18
N ILE A 42 17.71 -0.85 -7.50
CA ILE A 42 16.65 0.06 -7.99
C ILE A 42 15.29 -0.62 -8.24
N VAL A 43 15.20 -1.57 -9.16
CA VAL A 43 13.94 -2.22 -9.52
C VAL A 43 13.47 -3.18 -8.44
N GLY A 44 14.39 -3.94 -7.85
CA GLY A 44 14.09 -4.88 -6.77
C GLY A 44 13.59 -4.19 -5.51
N GLN A 45 14.22 -3.07 -5.13
CA GLN A 45 13.86 -2.29 -3.95
C GLN A 45 12.47 -1.66 -4.07
N VAL A 46 12.15 -1.08 -5.24
CA VAL A 46 10.85 -0.45 -5.47
C VAL A 46 9.73 -1.49 -5.53
N LEU A 47 9.94 -2.59 -6.28
CA LEU A 47 8.95 -3.66 -6.35
C LEU A 47 8.75 -4.35 -4.99
N ALA A 48 9.83 -4.61 -4.25
CA ALA A 48 9.74 -5.20 -2.92
C ALA A 48 9.04 -4.23 -1.95
N ALA A 49 9.35 -2.94 -1.96
CA ALA A 49 8.66 -1.96 -1.10
C ALA A 49 7.15 -1.88 -1.42
N ILE A 50 6.77 -1.95 -2.69
CA ILE A 50 5.35 -1.94 -3.09
C ILE A 50 4.65 -3.23 -2.66
N LEU A 51 5.23 -4.40 -2.95
CA LEU A 51 4.64 -5.70 -2.63
C LEU A 51 4.56 -5.94 -1.13
N PHE A 52 5.66 -5.76 -0.40
CA PHE A 52 5.66 -5.90 1.06
C PHE A 52 4.83 -4.80 1.74
N GLY A 53 4.77 -3.61 1.16
CA GLY A 53 3.85 -2.56 1.60
C GLY A 53 2.38 -2.93 1.42
N GLY A 54 2.03 -3.64 0.33
CA GLY A 54 0.70 -4.20 0.14
C GLY A 54 0.39 -5.32 1.14
N LEU A 55 1.32 -6.25 1.34
CA LEU A 55 1.17 -7.36 2.29
C LEU A 55 1.01 -6.86 3.73
N GLY A 56 1.81 -5.86 4.11
CA GLY A 56 1.67 -5.17 5.38
C GLY A 56 0.30 -4.49 5.54
N ALA A 57 -0.26 -3.96 4.46
CA ALA A 57 -1.62 -3.39 4.46
C ALA A 57 -2.68 -4.47 4.70
N THR A 58 -2.56 -5.63 4.04
CA THR A 58 -3.46 -6.78 4.23
C THR A 58 -3.43 -7.28 5.67
N LEU A 59 -2.22 -7.56 6.19
CA LEU A 59 -2.07 -8.07 7.55
C LEU A 59 -2.58 -7.06 8.59
N GLY A 60 -2.27 -5.77 8.41
CA GLY A 60 -2.78 -4.71 9.27
C GLY A 60 -4.31 -4.60 9.23
N ALA A 61 -4.92 -4.69 8.04
CA ALA A 61 -6.38 -4.66 7.91
C ALA A 61 -7.04 -5.85 8.60
N MET A 62 -6.52 -7.06 8.37
CA MET A 62 -7.05 -8.29 8.95
C MET A 62 -6.92 -8.30 10.48
N LEU A 63 -5.78 -7.88 11.02
CA LEU A 63 -5.58 -7.77 12.46
C LEU A 63 -6.52 -6.76 13.11
N GLY A 64 -6.74 -5.62 12.47
CA GLY A 64 -7.65 -4.61 13.00
C GLY A 64 -9.11 -5.02 12.98
N GLU A 65 -9.51 -5.86 12.03
CA GLU A 65 -10.88 -6.38 11.96
C GLU A 65 -11.09 -7.61 12.85
N TRP A 66 -10.04 -8.41 13.04
CA TRP A 66 -10.08 -9.51 14.00
C TRP A 66 -10.20 -9.01 15.44
N HIS A 67 -9.53 -7.91 15.77
CA HIS A 67 -9.65 -7.25 17.07
C HIS A 67 -11.04 -6.63 17.31
N ASN A 68 -11.84 -6.50 16.26
CA ASN A 68 -13.20 -5.97 16.29
C ASN A 68 -14.27 -7.09 16.27
N GLY A 69 -13.84 -8.36 16.37
CA GLY A 69 -14.71 -9.53 16.52
C GLY A 69 -15.14 -10.19 15.22
N SER A 70 -14.64 -9.75 14.07
CA SER A 70 -15.01 -10.32 12.77
C SER A 70 -14.34 -11.69 12.52
N SER A 71 -15.04 -12.55 11.78
CA SER A 71 -14.53 -13.88 11.45
C SER A 71 -13.36 -13.80 10.45
N TRP A 72 -12.46 -14.79 10.48
CA TRP A 72 -11.33 -14.89 9.54
C TRP A 72 -11.77 -14.90 8.06
N ARG A 73 -12.99 -15.38 7.77
CA ARG A 73 -13.55 -15.43 6.42
C ARG A 73 -14.05 -14.06 5.93
N GLU A 74 -14.54 -13.21 6.82
CA GLU A 74 -14.96 -11.84 6.48
C GLU A 74 -13.78 -10.86 6.35
N SER A 75 -12.70 -11.09 7.10
CA SER A 75 -11.52 -10.23 7.09
C SER A 75 -10.61 -10.42 5.86
N LEU A 76 -10.66 -11.60 5.22
CA LEU A 76 -9.93 -11.89 3.97
C LEU A 76 -10.26 -10.95 2.80
N PRO A 77 -11.54 -10.75 2.41
CA PRO A 77 -11.89 -9.83 1.34
C PRO A 77 -11.50 -8.38 1.66
N ILE A 78 -11.59 -7.98 2.94
CA ILE A 78 -11.14 -6.65 3.40
C ILE A 78 -9.63 -6.49 3.22
N GLY A 79 -8.84 -7.49 3.62
CA GLY A 79 -7.40 -7.48 3.45
C GLY A 79 -6.95 -7.47 1.98
N HIS A 80 -7.68 -8.17 1.10
CA HIS A 80 -7.39 -8.17 -0.34
C HIS A 80 -7.76 -6.84 -1.01
N ALA A 81 -8.86 -6.21 -0.60
CA ALA A 81 -9.22 -4.86 -1.03
C ALA A 81 -8.16 -3.83 -0.57
N ALA A 82 -7.66 -3.94 0.67
CA ALA A 82 -6.59 -3.09 1.18
C ALA A 82 -5.28 -3.27 0.39
N PHE A 83 -4.93 -4.51 0.02
CA PHE A 83 -3.78 -4.80 -0.84
C PHE A 83 -3.88 -4.07 -2.17
N TRP A 84 -4.93 -4.34 -2.94
CA TRP A 84 -5.07 -3.83 -4.30
C TRP A 84 -5.28 -2.32 -4.32
N GLY A 85 -6.04 -1.77 -3.37
CA GLY A 85 -6.20 -0.33 -3.22
C GLY A 85 -4.87 0.38 -2.95
N ARG A 86 -4.03 -0.21 -2.10
CA ARG A 86 -2.68 0.33 -1.81
C ARG A 86 -1.77 0.20 -3.02
N THR A 87 -1.64 -1.00 -3.58
CA THR A 87 -0.68 -1.34 -4.64
C THR A 87 -0.96 -0.54 -5.93
N ILE A 88 -2.21 -0.52 -6.40
CA ILE A 88 -2.60 0.24 -7.60
C ILE A 88 -2.44 1.73 -7.33
N GLY A 89 -2.83 2.20 -6.14
CA GLY A 89 -2.67 3.60 -5.75
C GLY A 89 -1.22 4.05 -5.70
N THR A 90 -0.29 3.21 -5.23
CA THR A 90 1.14 3.52 -5.25
C THR A 90 1.72 3.47 -6.66
N LEU A 91 1.34 2.47 -7.47
CA LEU A 91 1.78 2.38 -8.87
C LEU A 91 1.37 3.62 -9.67
N GLY A 92 0.11 4.05 -9.54
CA GLY A 92 -0.39 5.23 -10.23
C GLY A 92 0.38 6.50 -9.88
N LYS A 93 0.75 6.68 -8.61
CA LYS A 93 1.55 7.83 -8.17
C LYS A 93 2.99 7.76 -8.65
N VAL A 94 3.60 6.58 -8.63
CA VAL A 94 4.96 6.39 -9.15
C VAL A 94 5.00 6.72 -10.64
N ALA A 95 4.01 6.27 -11.42
CA ALA A 95 3.88 6.62 -12.82
C ALA A 95 3.68 8.13 -13.04
N ALA A 96 2.76 8.76 -12.31
CA ALA A 96 2.51 10.20 -12.41
C ALA A 96 3.76 11.03 -12.01
N GLY A 97 4.45 10.64 -10.94
CA GLY A 97 5.69 11.27 -10.51
C GLY A 97 6.80 11.13 -11.55
N ALA A 98 6.95 9.97 -12.18
CA ALA A 98 7.90 9.76 -13.25
C ALA A 98 7.62 10.69 -14.45
N VAL A 99 6.35 10.87 -14.83
CA VAL A 99 5.97 11.81 -15.90
C VAL A 99 6.36 13.25 -15.54
N ILE A 100 6.08 13.69 -14.31
CA ILE A 100 6.45 15.04 -13.85
C ILE A 100 7.96 15.24 -13.91
N VAL A 101 8.75 14.25 -13.48
CA VAL A 101 10.22 14.32 -13.54
C VAL A 101 10.70 14.44 -14.99
N ILE A 102 10.12 13.67 -15.92
CA ILE A 102 10.46 13.74 -17.34
C ILE A 102 10.16 15.14 -17.89
N ILE A 103 8.98 15.69 -17.59
CA ILE A 103 8.61 17.05 -18.01
C ILE A 103 9.57 18.09 -17.44
N ALA A 104 9.86 18.02 -16.13
CA ALA A 104 10.77 18.95 -15.47
C ALA A 104 12.20 18.90 -16.06
N MET A 105 12.69 17.70 -16.38
CA MET A 105 13.99 17.52 -17.03
C MET A 105 14.02 18.16 -18.42
N ILE A 106 12.97 17.96 -19.23
CA ILE A 106 12.86 18.59 -20.54
C ILE A 106 12.80 20.12 -20.39
N SER A 107 12.01 20.63 -19.44
CA SER A 107 11.90 22.08 -19.18
C SER A 107 13.19 22.73 -18.69
N VAL A 108 14.08 21.99 -18.03
CA VAL A 108 15.40 22.51 -17.63
C VAL A 108 16.38 22.54 -18.81
N MET A 109 16.20 21.67 -19.81
CA MET A 109 17.08 21.58 -20.97
C MET A 109 16.71 22.52 -22.13
N VAL A 110 15.47 23.04 -22.15
CA VAL A 110 14.94 24.00 -23.14
C VAL A 110 15.04 25.42 -22.60
#